data_AF-A0A946YXJ4-F1
#
_entry.id   AF-A0A946YXJ4-F1
#
_cell.length_a   1.000
_cell.length_b   1.000
_cell.length_c   1.000
_cell.angle_alpha   90.00
_cell.angle_beta   90.00
_cell.angle_gamma   90.00
#
_symmetry.space_group_name_H-M   'P 1'
#
loop_
_entity.id
_entity.type
_entity.pdbx_description
1 polymer ?
#
loop_
_entity_poly.entity_id
_entity_poly.type
_entity_poly.pdbx_seq_one_letter_code
_entity_poly.pdbx_strand_id
1 'polypeptide(L)' 'MSEPTERTAVKRLAERGTYDAETAYAIIDEALICHVGFTTDEGHPMVIPTIHARID' A
#
# COMPACT_ATOMS: atom_id res chain seq x y z
N MET A 1 -0.71 13.57 1.53
CA MET A 1 -1.05 12.39 2.37
C MET A 1 -1.46 12.87 3.74
N SER A 2 -2.50 12.29 4.33
CA SER A 2 -2.94 12.60 5.71
C SER A 2 -2.07 11.89 6.74
N GLU A 3 -2.11 12.33 8.00
CA GLU A 3 -1.49 11.62 9.12
C GLU A 3 -1.92 10.14 9.17
N PRO A 4 -1.02 9.21 9.57
CA PRO A 4 -1.34 7.81 9.67
C PRO A 4 -2.43 7.57 10.73
N THR A 5 -3.42 6.76 10.37
CA THR A 5 -4.44 6.27 11.30
C THR A 5 -3.89 5.15 12.19
N GLU A 6 -4.62 4.78 13.24
CA GLU A 6 -4.29 3.62 14.07
C GLU A 6 -4.08 2.31 13.28
N ARG A 7 -4.81 2.15 12.16
CA ARG A 7 -4.71 0.97 11.28
C ARG A 7 -3.46 0.98 10.42
N THR A 8 -2.99 2.15 9.99
CA THR A 8 -1.89 2.31 9.02
C THR A 8 -0.57 2.69 9.67
N ALA A 9 -0.55 2.99 10.97
CA ALA A 9 0.66 3.26 11.72
C ALA A 9 1.54 2.00 11.86
N VAL A 10 2.78 2.09 11.38
CA VAL A 10 3.80 1.04 11.48
C VAL A 10 4.19 0.84 12.94
N LYS A 11 3.99 -0.39 13.46
CA LYS A 11 4.24 -0.74 14.87
C LYS A 11 5.60 -1.39 15.12
N ARG A 12 6.11 -2.17 14.16
CA ARG A 12 7.40 -2.86 14.28
C ARG A 12 8.46 -2.08 13.50
N LEU A 13 9.58 -1.74 14.15
CA LEU A 13 10.64 -0.90 13.57
C LEU A 13 10.05 0.41 13.00
N ALA A 14 9.32 1.14 13.84
CA ALA A 14 8.55 2.32 13.45
C ALA A 14 9.42 3.41 12.81
N GLU A 15 10.70 3.46 13.16
CA GLU A 15 11.71 4.34 12.57
C GLU A 15 11.95 4.10 11.07
N ARG A 16 11.49 2.96 10.52
CA ARG A 16 11.56 2.64 9.08
C ARG A 16 10.33 3.07 8.30
N GLY A 17 9.25 3.50 8.96
CA GLY A 17 8.04 3.97 8.29
C GLY A 17 8.18 5.43 7.87
N THR A 18 7.81 5.73 6.62
CA THR A 18 7.56 7.11 6.18
C THR A 18 6.11 7.28 5.71
N TYR A 19 5.58 8.49 5.84
CA TYR A 19 4.18 8.83 5.54
C TYR A 19 4.06 10.07 4.65
N ASP A 20 5.17 10.60 4.13
CA ASP A 20 5.14 11.69 3.17
C ASP A 20 4.63 11.20 1.80
N ALA A 21 3.95 12.08 1.08
CA ALA A 21 3.32 11.74 -0.20
C ALA A 21 4.34 11.47 -1.29
N GLU A 22 5.40 12.27 -1.32
CA GLU A 22 6.41 12.25 -2.37
C GLU A 22 7.14 10.90 -2.41
N THR A 23 7.53 10.37 -1.26
CA THR A 23 8.17 9.05 -1.18
C THR A 23 7.20 7.93 -1.59
N ALA A 24 5.94 7.99 -1.16
CA ALA A 24 4.93 7.01 -1.57
C ALA A 24 4.72 7.02 -3.09
N TYR A 25 4.64 8.22 -3.68
CA TYR A 25 4.52 8.45 -5.11
C TYR A 25 5.71 7.93 -5.90
N ALA A 26 6.94 8.23 -5.47
CA ALA A 26 8.14 7.70 -6.10
C ALA A 26 8.18 6.16 -6.10
N ILE A 27 7.78 5.52 -4.99
CA ILE A 27 7.71 4.05 -4.90
C ILE A 27 6.66 3.49 -5.88
N ILE A 28 5.47 4.09 -5.92
CA ILE A 28 4.37 3.62 -6.77
C ILE A 28 4.72 3.79 -8.26
N ASP A 29 5.42 4.86 -8.63
CA ASP A 29 5.82 5.13 -10.01
C ASP A 29 6.95 4.22 -10.50
N GLU A 30 7.88 3.85 -9.62
CA GLU A 30 8.97 2.91 -9.92
C GLU A 30 8.46 1.46 -10.05
N ALA A 31 7.42 1.10 -9.29
CA ALA A 31 6.90 -0.26 -9.23
C ALA A 31 6.02 -0.62 -10.44
N LEU A 32 6.36 -1.72 -11.13
CA LEU A 32 5.56 -2.23 -12.26
C LEU A 32 4.45 -3.22 -11.85
N ILE A 33 4.54 -3.78 -10.63
CA ILE A 33 3.65 -4.84 -10.14
C ILE A 33 3.23 -4.50 -8.71
N CYS A 34 1.95 -4.71 -8.39
CA CYS A 34 1.42 -4.70 -7.03
C CYS A 34 0.72 -6.02 -6.69
N HIS A 35 0.35 -6.15 -5.42
CA HIS A 35 -0.45 -7.27 -4.91
C HIS A 35 -1.73 -6.72 -4.29
N VAL A 36 -2.87 -7.08 -4.87
CA VAL A 36 -4.18 -6.64 -4.37
C VAL A 36 -4.77 -7.73 -3.49
N GLY A 37 -4.88 -7.45 -2.19
CA GLY A 37 -5.53 -8.33 -1.22
C GLY A 37 -7.00 -7.94 -1.03
N PHE A 38 -7.91 -8.91 -1.12
CA PHE A 38 -9.34 -8.72 -0.87
C PHE A 38 -9.97 -9.98 -0.29
N THR A 39 -11.18 -9.86 0.25
CA THR A 39 -12.00 -11.00 0.67
C THR A 39 -13.03 -11.31 -0.41
N THR A 40 -13.18 -12.58 -0.76
CA THR A 40 -14.29 -13.05 -1.60
C THR A 40 -15.63 -12.91 -0.88
N ASP A 41 -16.74 -13.07 -1.61
CA ASP A 41 -18.09 -13.05 -1.03
C ASP A 41 -18.28 -14.15 0.04
N GLU A 42 -17.54 -15.25 -0.08
CA GLU A 42 -17.51 -16.36 0.88
C GLU A 42 -16.60 -16.08 2.09
N GLY A 43 -15.93 -14.93 2.13
CA GLY A 43 -15.05 -14.51 3.22
C GLY A 43 -13.60 -14.98 3.12
N HIS A 44 -13.23 -15.72 2.06
CA HIS A 44 -11.86 -16.19 1.87
C HIS A 44 -10.93 -15.04 1.44
N PRO A 45 -9.76 -14.85 2.07
CA PRO A 45 -8.79 -13.87 1.63
C PRO A 45 -8.05 -14.35 0.38
N MET A 46 -7.97 -13.49 -0.62
CA MET A 46 -7.29 -13.71 -1.89
C MET A 46 -6.29 -12.60 -2.17
N VAL A 47 -5.22 -12.93 -2.88
CA VAL A 47 -4.19 -11.96 -3.31
C VAL A 47 -3.92 -12.16 -4.80
N ILE A 48 -4.07 -11.09 -5.58
CA ILE A 48 -3.80 -11.10 -7.03
C ILE A 48 -2.57 -10.24 -7.33
N PRO A 49 -1.51 -10.79 -7.95
CA PRO A 49 -0.45 -10.00 -8.54
C PRO A 49 -0.94 -9.38 -9.86
N THR A 50 -0.75 -8.08 -10.04
CA THR A 50 -1.19 -7.35 -11.24
C THR A 50 -0.32 -6.12 -11.50
N ILE A 51 -0.37 -5.60 -12.73
CA ILE A 51 0.16 -4.26 -13.03
C ILE A 51 -0.72 -3.17 -12.41
N HIS A 52 -0.13 -2.03 -12.09
CA HIS A 52 -0.83 -0.80 -11.68
C HIS A 52 -0.19 0.41 -12.35
N ALA A 53 -0.90 1.53 -12.31
CA ALA A 53 -0.38 2.84 -12.68
C ALA A 53 -0.98 3.90 -11.76
N ARG A 54 -0.19 4.91 -11.39
CA ARG A 54 -0.73 6.13 -10.77
C ARG A 54 -1.30 7.03 -11.87
N ILE A 55 -2.44 7.64 -11.59
CA ILE A 55 -3.04 8.69 -12.42
C ILE A 55 -2.97 9.98 -11.61
N ASP A 56 -2.51 11.06 -12.24
CA ASP A 56 -2.38 12.38 -11.60
C ASP A 56 -3.72 13.14 -11.55
#